data_AF-A0A832QW39-F1
#
_entry.id   AF-A0A832QW39-F1
#
_cell.length_a   1.000
_cell.length_b   1.000
_cell.length_c   1.000
_cell.angle_alpha   90.00
_cell.angle_beta   90.00
_cell.angle_gamma   90.00
#
_symmetry.space_group_name_H-M   'P 1'
#
loop_
_entity.id
_entity.type
_entity.pdbx_description
1 polymer ?
#
loop_
_entity_poly.entity_id
_entity_poly.type
_entity_poly.pdbx_seq_one_letter_code
_entity_poly.pdbx_strand_id
1 'polypeptide(L)'
;AADPAPAPQAAPRAAAPRAETPARAEPAPAPQPVFTPRRPIVPAGQPLPPQPSANEISPEALASVREVEKTSLKLSLMELTERTCKWPIGDPATDKFWFCGLPSQPGKPYCEAHVGVAFQPMSARRDRRR
;
A
#
# COMPACT_ATOMS: atom_id res chain seq x y z
N ALA A 1 69.15 3.48 -11.49
CA ALA A 1 68.86 4.92 -11.42
C ALA A 1 68.12 5.28 -12.70
N ALA A 2 66.81 5.45 -12.62
CA ALA A 2 66.11 6.71 -12.31
C ALA A 2 65.66 7.39 -13.61
N ASP A 3 64.35 7.64 -13.68
CA ASP A 3 63.53 8.21 -14.75
C ASP A 3 64.14 9.45 -15.44
N PRO A 4 63.74 9.80 -16.69
CA PRO A 4 62.68 10.80 -16.78
C PRO A 4 61.71 10.69 -17.98
N ALA A 5 60.45 11.02 -17.71
CA ALA A 5 59.42 11.51 -18.64
C ALA A 5 59.93 12.62 -19.60
N PRO A 6 59.28 12.83 -20.77
CA PRO A 6 58.19 13.84 -20.81
C PRO A 6 57.06 13.57 -21.83
N ALA A 7 55.86 14.09 -21.54
CA ALA A 7 54.85 14.47 -22.54
C ALA A 7 55.23 15.84 -23.15
N PRO A 8 54.82 16.24 -24.40
CA PRO A 8 53.43 16.70 -24.62
C PRO A 8 52.85 16.66 -26.08
N GLN A 9 51.50 16.74 -26.13
CA GLN A 9 50.62 17.49 -27.05
C GLN A 9 50.70 17.33 -28.59
N ALA A 10 49.54 16.98 -29.20
CA ALA A 10 48.72 17.90 -30.00
C ALA A 10 47.50 17.15 -30.61
N ALA A 11 46.29 17.64 -30.35
CA ALA A 11 45.09 17.27 -31.13
C ALA A 11 45.06 18.09 -32.45
N PRO A 12 44.39 17.64 -33.53
CA PRO A 12 42.95 17.92 -33.63
C PRO A 12 42.08 16.92 -34.41
N ARG A 13 40.77 17.10 -34.19
CA ARG A 13 39.55 16.62 -34.89
C ARG A 13 39.69 16.20 -36.37
N ALA A 14 38.93 15.16 -36.75
CA ALA A 14 37.82 15.21 -37.72
C ALA A 14 37.23 13.79 -37.90
N ALA A 15 35.95 13.59 -37.57
CA ALA A 15 34.85 13.41 -38.53
C ALA A 15 34.45 11.93 -38.65
N ALA A 16 33.24 11.64 -38.16
CA ALA A 16 32.62 10.32 -38.10
C ALA A 16 32.14 9.84 -39.48
N PRO A 17 32.29 8.55 -39.81
CA PRO A 17 31.36 7.81 -40.65
C PRO A 17 30.44 6.99 -39.71
N ARG A 18 29.20 6.61 -40.00
CA ARG A 18 28.47 6.44 -41.24
C ARG A 18 26.99 6.39 -40.85
N ALA A 19 26.14 7.06 -41.60
CA ALA A 19 24.71 6.87 -41.47
C ALA A 19 24.35 5.46 -41.95
N GLU A 20 23.80 4.66 -41.04
CA GLU A 20 22.97 3.51 -41.38
C GLU A 20 21.62 3.73 -40.70
N THR A 21 20.66 4.16 -41.51
CA THR A 21 19.24 4.15 -41.17
C THR A 21 18.79 2.72 -40.88
N PRO A 22 18.24 2.42 -39.69
CA PRO A 22 17.36 1.28 -39.54
C PRO A 22 15.98 1.70 -40.03
N ALA A 23 15.46 0.91 -40.98
CA ALA A 23 14.11 1.00 -41.47
C ALA A 23 13.09 1.14 -40.32
N ARG A 24 12.15 2.06 -40.48
CA ARG A 24 10.97 2.18 -39.64
C ARG A 24 10.20 0.86 -39.71
N ALA A 25 10.32 0.04 -38.66
CA ALA A 25 9.44 -1.10 -38.46
C ALA A 25 8.02 -0.57 -38.26
N GLU A 26 7.06 -1.14 -38.99
CA GLU A 26 5.64 -0.98 -38.73
C GLU A 26 5.34 -1.32 -37.27
N PRO A 27 4.54 -0.52 -36.54
CA PRO A 27 4.16 -0.87 -35.18
C PRO A 27 3.26 -2.10 -35.23
N ALA A 28 3.68 -3.17 -34.56
CA ALA A 28 2.81 -4.30 -34.27
C ALA A 28 1.52 -3.78 -33.58
N PRO A 29 0.33 -4.31 -33.91
CA PRO A 29 -0.90 -3.87 -33.28
C PRO A 29 -0.81 -4.10 -31.78
N ALA A 30 -1.05 -3.04 -31.00
CA ALA A 30 -1.05 -3.11 -29.54
C ALA A 30 -2.04 -4.20 -29.06
N PRO A 31 -1.72 -4.94 -27.98
CA PRO A 31 -2.64 -5.90 -27.41
C PRO A 31 -3.92 -5.18 -27.00
N GLN A 32 -5.03 -5.56 -27.62
CA GLN A 32 -6.34 -5.00 -27.29
C GLN A 32 -6.69 -5.44 -25.87
N PRO A 33 -7.23 -4.55 -25.02
CA PRO A 33 -7.67 -4.95 -23.70
C PRO A 33 -8.79 -5.98 -23.85
N VAL A 34 -8.51 -7.21 -23.45
CA VAL A 34 -9.54 -8.24 -23.27
C VAL A 34 -10.45 -7.77 -22.15
N PHE A 35 -11.60 -7.21 -22.52
CA PHE A 35 -12.66 -6.86 -21.59
C PHE A 35 -13.17 -8.15 -20.95
N THR A 36 -12.70 -8.44 -19.74
CA THR A 36 -13.36 -9.43 -18.90
C THR A 36 -14.76 -8.89 -18.57
N PRO A 37 -15.82 -9.71 -18.70
CA PRO A 37 -17.15 -9.24 -18.36
C PRO A 37 -17.16 -8.82 -16.89
N ARG A 38 -17.38 -7.52 -16.65
CA ARG A 38 -17.55 -7.00 -15.30
C ARG A 38 -18.74 -7.72 -14.68
N ARG A 39 -18.56 -8.21 -13.45
CA ARG A 39 -19.63 -8.80 -12.64
C ARG A 39 -20.87 -7.88 -12.71
N PRO A 40 -22.08 -8.43 -12.93
CA PRO A 40 -23.28 -7.62 -13.04
C PRO A 40 -23.44 -6.75 -11.80
N ILE A 41 -23.63 -5.45 -12.04
CA ILE A 41 -24.01 -4.48 -11.01
C ILE A 41 -25.41 -4.90 -10.55
N VAL A 42 -25.51 -5.23 -9.27
CA VAL A 42 -26.75 -5.65 -8.63
C VAL A 42 -27.80 -4.55 -8.85
N PRO A 43 -28.95 -4.82 -9.50
CA PRO A 43 -29.99 -3.82 -9.71
C PRO A 43 -30.52 -3.33 -8.36
N ALA A 44 -30.76 -2.03 -8.23
CA ALA A 44 -31.26 -1.42 -7.00
C ALA A 44 -32.56 -2.12 -6.56
N GLY A 45 -32.56 -2.67 -5.34
CA GLY A 45 -33.67 -3.46 -4.79
C GLY A 45 -33.36 -4.95 -4.56
N GLN A 46 -32.25 -5.47 -5.08
CA GLN A 46 -31.73 -6.76 -4.63
C GLN A 46 -31.04 -6.61 -3.26
N PRO A 47 -31.26 -7.54 -2.30
CA PRO A 47 -30.55 -7.51 -1.04
C PRO A 47 -29.05 -7.54 -1.32
N LEU A 48 -28.34 -6.54 -0.81
CA LEU A 48 -26.91 -6.44 -0.94
C LEU A 48 -26.32 -7.78 -0.45
N PRO A 49 -25.34 -8.39 -1.15
CA PRO A 49 -24.65 -9.56 -0.62
C PRO A 49 -24.24 -9.23 0.83
N PRO A 50 -24.42 -10.15 1.79
CA PRO A 50 -24.24 -9.84 3.20
C PRO A 50 -22.87 -9.22 3.37
N GLN A 51 -22.86 -7.91 3.60
CA GLN A 51 -21.68 -7.21 4.05
C GLN A 51 -21.26 -7.94 5.33
N PRO A 52 -19.97 -8.28 5.51
CA PRO A 52 -19.52 -8.84 6.77
C PRO A 52 -19.97 -7.87 7.86
N SER A 53 -20.94 -8.29 8.67
CA SER A 53 -21.52 -7.41 9.67
C SER A 53 -20.46 -7.17 10.73
N ALA A 54 -20.39 -5.95 11.27
CA ALA A 54 -19.44 -5.60 12.33
C ALA A 54 -19.54 -6.50 13.59
N ASN A 55 -20.57 -7.35 13.67
CA ASN A 55 -20.79 -8.36 14.71
C ASN A 55 -19.93 -9.63 14.58
N GLU A 56 -19.06 -9.73 13.57
CA GLU A 56 -18.26 -10.93 13.34
C GLU A 56 -16.80 -10.78 13.81
N ILE A 57 -16.51 -9.70 14.52
CA ILE A 57 -15.26 -9.52 15.26
C ILE A 57 -15.33 -10.37 16.52
N SER A 58 -14.33 -11.24 16.72
CA SER A 58 -14.25 -12.04 17.96
C SER A 58 -14.32 -11.09 19.17
N PRO A 59 -15.12 -11.40 20.20
CA PRO A 59 -15.20 -10.58 21.40
C PRO A 59 -13.83 -10.39 22.06
N GLU A 60 -12.92 -11.36 21.90
CA GLU A 60 -11.54 -11.27 22.39
C GLU A 60 -10.73 -10.18 21.66
N ALA A 61 -10.92 -10.02 20.35
CA ALA A 61 -10.26 -8.97 19.58
C ALA A 61 -10.79 -7.57 19.94
N LEU A 62 -12.07 -7.46 20.28
CA LEU A 62 -12.63 -6.20 20.80
C LEU A 62 -12.12 -5.89 22.21
N ALA A 63 -11.96 -6.92 23.06
CA ALA A 63 -11.39 -6.75 24.38
C ALA A 63 -9.93 -6.25 24.30
N SER A 64 -9.10 -6.82 23.43
CA SER A 64 -7.71 -6.39 23.27
C SER A 64 -7.59 -4.96 22.74
N VAL A 65 -8.46 -4.53 21.82
CA VAL A 65 -8.52 -3.13 21.38
C VAL A 65 -8.87 -2.20 22.53
N ARG A 66 -9.84 -2.54 23.39
CA ARG A 66 -10.19 -1.73 24.57
C ARG A 66 -9.04 -1.58 25.57
N GLU A 67 -8.21 -2.61 25.73
CA GLU A 67 -7.01 -2.51 26.58
C GLU A 67 -5.93 -1.63 25.92
N VAL A 68 -5.76 -1.73 24.60
CA VAL A 68 -4.85 -0.89 23.83
C VAL A 68 -5.26 0.58 23.84
N GLU A 69 -6.56 0.89 23.79
CA GLU A 69 -7.05 2.26 23.89
C GLU A 69 -6.61 2.96 25.18
N LYS A 70 -6.51 2.23 26.30
CA LYS A 70 -6.05 2.77 27.59
C LYS A 70 -4.55 3.08 27.61
N THR A 71 -3.75 2.33 26.85
CA THR A 71 -2.28 2.45 26.79
C THR A 71 -1.79 3.20 25.54
N SER A 72 -2.73 3.69 24.74
CA SER A 72 -2.45 4.43 23.51
C SER A 72 -1.75 5.76 23.76
N LEU A 73 -0.97 6.20 22.77
CA LEU A 73 -0.23 7.47 22.81
C LEU A 73 -1.05 8.67 22.33
N LYS A 74 -2.26 8.43 21.80
CA LYS A 74 -3.20 9.47 21.33
C LYS A 74 -2.58 10.50 20.40
N LEU A 75 -2.02 10.02 19.30
CA LEU A 75 -1.33 10.87 18.32
C LEU A 75 -2.34 11.59 17.41
N SER A 76 -2.00 12.82 17.02
CA SER A 76 -2.67 13.55 15.94
C SER A 76 -2.16 13.10 14.56
N LEU A 77 -2.80 13.58 13.48
CA LEU A 77 -2.40 13.26 12.11
C LEU A 77 -0.95 13.66 11.80
N MET A 78 -0.48 14.77 12.36
CA MET A 78 0.87 15.30 12.10
C MET A 78 1.98 14.51 12.80
N GLU A 79 1.65 13.79 13.88
CA GLU A 79 2.60 13.01 14.68
C GLU A 79 2.71 11.56 14.19
N LEU A 80 1.91 11.17 13.21
CA LEU A 80 1.86 9.81 12.69
C LEU A 80 3.07 9.51 11.81
N THR A 81 3.81 8.46 12.18
CA THR A 81 4.91 7.93 11.37
C THR A 81 4.51 6.60 10.72
N GLU A 82 5.36 6.05 9.85
CA GLU A 82 5.19 4.71 9.26
C GLU A 82 5.26 3.60 10.32
N ARG A 83 5.90 3.88 11.46
CA ARG A 83 6.15 2.92 12.54
C ARG A 83 5.14 3.01 13.69
N THR A 84 4.16 3.89 13.59
CA THR A 84 3.11 4.08 14.60
C THR A 84 1.77 3.56 14.09
N CYS A 85 0.97 2.99 14.98
CA CYS A 85 -0.35 2.46 14.69
C CYS A 85 -1.29 3.59 14.28
N LYS A 86 -1.78 3.51 13.05
CA LYS A 86 -2.63 4.53 12.42
C LYS A 86 -4.13 4.33 12.66
N TRP A 87 -4.52 3.58 13.69
CA TRP A 87 -5.93 3.26 13.93
C TRP A 87 -6.68 4.48 14.44
N PRO A 88 -7.74 4.96 13.74
CA PRO A 88 -8.50 6.14 14.14
C PRO A 88 -9.44 5.83 15.29
N ILE A 89 -9.50 6.73 16.27
CA ILE A 89 -10.36 6.64 17.44
C ILE A 89 -11.10 7.97 17.61
N GLY A 90 -12.41 7.89 17.78
CA GLY A 90 -13.30 9.05 17.81
C GLY A 90 -13.82 9.44 16.43
N ASP A 91 -14.51 10.57 16.37
CA ASP A 91 -15.10 11.12 15.15
C ASP A 91 -14.21 12.25 14.60
N PRO A 92 -13.76 12.20 13.33
CA PRO A 92 -12.97 13.25 12.69
C PRO A 92 -13.56 14.67 12.77
N ALA A 93 -14.87 14.80 12.95
CA ALA A 93 -15.54 16.09 13.13
C ALA A 93 -15.45 16.66 14.56
N THR A 94 -14.78 15.95 15.48
CA THR A 94 -14.65 16.34 16.89
C THR A 94 -13.19 16.53 17.29
N ASP A 95 -12.95 17.38 18.29
CA ASP A 95 -11.62 17.58 18.88
C ASP A 95 -11.08 16.36 19.65
N LYS A 96 -11.88 15.30 19.75
CA LYS A 96 -11.53 14.02 20.39
C LYS A 96 -11.08 12.97 19.37
N PHE A 97 -10.76 13.37 18.15
CA PHE A 97 -10.18 12.50 17.13
C PHE A 97 -8.67 12.33 17.33
N TRP A 98 -8.22 11.07 17.39
CA TRP A 98 -6.80 10.75 17.52
C TRP A 98 -6.50 9.34 16.99
N PHE A 99 -5.21 9.01 16.92
CA PHE A 99 -4.72 7.72 16.46
C PHE A 99 -3.99 6.95 17.57
N CYS A 100 -4.17 5.63 17.59
CA CYS A 100 -3.59 4.73 18.60
C CYS A 100 -2.11 5.02 18.94
N GLY A 101 -1.26 5.17 17.93
CA GLY A 101 0.13 5.60 18.10
C GLY A 101 1.11 4.55 18.64
N LEU A 102 0.65 3.40 19.17
CA LEU A 102 1.51 2.29 19.57
C LEU A 102 2.37 1.77 18.41
N PRO A 103 3.48 1.04 18.67
CA PRO A 103 4.31 0.48 17.60
C PRO A 103 3.51 -0.36 16.60
N SER A 104 3.64 -0.05 15.31
CA SER A 104 3.01 -0.83 14.24
C SER A 104 3.76 -2.15 14.01
N GLN A 105 3.03 -3.17 13.59
CA GLN A 105 3.61 -4.44 13.16
C GLN A 105 4.32 -4.26 11.81
N PRO A 106 5.48 -4.89 11.58
CA PRO A 106 6.21 -4.73 10.32
C PRO A 106 5.34 -5.18 9.12
N GLY A 107 5.32 -4.34 8.08
CA GLY A 107 4.49 -4.56 6.90
C GLY A 107 2.98 -4.32 7.09
N LYS A 108 2.55 -3.86 8.28
CA LYS A 108 1.15 -3.55 8.60
C LYS A 108 1.06 -2.13 9.18
N PRO A 109 -0.01 -1.37 8.91
CA PRO A 109 -0.15 0.01 9.39
C PRO A 109 -0.56 0.12 10.88
N TYR A 110 -0.81 -1.00 11.57
CA TYR A 110 -1.41 -1.02 12.88
C TYR A 110 -0.63 -1.91 13.87
N CYS A 111 -0.84 -1.69 15.18
CA CYS A 111 -0.37 -2.58 16.24
C CYS A 111 -1.15 -3.91 16.23
N GLU A 112 -0.71 -4.88 17.01
CA GLU A 112 -1.26 -6.25 17.00
C GLU A 112 -2.78 -6.31 17.23
N ALA A 113 -3.29 -5.60 18.24
CA ALA A 113 -4.73 -5.58 18.54
C ALA A 113 -5.55 -5.03 17.37
N HIS A 114 -5.14 -3.89 16.80
CA HIS A 114 -5.82 -3.27 15.67
C HIS A 114 -5.64 -4.06 14.37
N VAL A 115 -4.56 -4.82 14.20
CA VAL A 115 -4.41 -5.78 13.11
C VAL A 115 -5.48 -6.88 13.19
N GLY A 116 -5.77 -7.39 14.39
CA GLY A 116 -6.78 -8.44 14.59
C GLY A 116 -8.19 -8.00 14.19
N VAL A 117 -8.50 -6.71 14.36
CA VAL A 117 -9.79 -6.13 13.93
C VAL A 117 -9.75 -5.75 12.44
N ALA A 118 -8.69 -5.10 11.97
CA ALA A 118 -8.56 -4.64 10.59
C ALA A 118 -8.52 -5.78 9.57
N PHE A 119 -7.85 -6.87 9.91
CA PHE A 119 -7.53 -7.97 9.00
C PHE A 119 -8.13 -9.27 9.51
N GLN A 120 -9.46 -9.31 9.64
CA GLN A 120 -10.16 -10.52 10.04
C GLN A 120 -9.76 -11.72 9.15
N PRO A 121 -9.39 -12.87 9.75
CA PRO A 121 -8.92 -14.03 9.00
C PRO A 121 -10.01 -14.59 8.08
N MET A 122 -9.61 -15.04 6.88
CA MET A 122 -10.53 -15.58 5.88
C MET A 122 -11.36 -16.78 6.36
N SER A 123 -10.91 -17.50 7.39
CA SER A 123 -11.66 -18.59 8.03
C SER A 123 -12.99 -18.11 8.62
N ALA A 124 -12.99 -16.96 9.31
CA ALA A 124 -14.21 -16.34 9.82
C ALA A 124 -15.19 -15.96 8.69
N ARG A 125 -14.68 -15.68 7.48
CA ARG A 125 -15.53 -15.46 6.29
C ARG A 125 -16.04 -16.75 5.65
N ARG A 126 -15.32 -17.87 5.80
CA ARG A 126 -15.64 -19.16 5.16
C ARG A 126 -16.80 -19.88 5.86
N ASP A 127 -16.85 -19.79 7.19
CA ASP A 127 -17.88 -20.39 8.04
C ASP A 127 -19.30 -19.92 7.63
N ARG A 128 -19.41 -18.65 7.24
CA ARG A 128 -20.65 -17.99 6.80
C ARG A 128 -21.22 -18.48 5.46
N ARG A 129 -20.46 -19.30 4.69
CA ARG A 129 -20.87 -19.79 3.35
C ARG A 129 -21.39 -21.23 3.38
N ARG A 130 -21.27 -21.93 4.51
CA ARG A 130 -21.84 -23.27 4.71
C ARG A 130 -23.21 -23.16 5.35
#